data_AF-A0A7G7KSU4-F1
#
_entry.id   AF-A0A7G7KSU4-F1
#
_cell.length_a   1.000
_cell.length_b   1.000
_cell.length_c   1.000
_cell.angle_alpha   90.00
_cell.angle_beta   90.00
_cell.angle_gamma   90.00
#
_symmetry.space_group_name_H-M   'P 1'
#
loop_
_entity.id
_entity.type
_entity.pdbx_description
1 polymer ?
#
loop_
_entity_poly.entity_id
_entity_poly.type
_entity_poly.pdbx_seq_one_letter_code
_entity_poly.pdbx_strand_id
1 'polypeptide(L)'
;MALAAQASAQARQPFSVPLECQLESGGWHPCTMTVERIGEHWWLQVGQRRFDFRHDGQGRIELQEASGPPREVSPSWSSQQALCWDGVCTKGNLPLD
;
A
#
# COMPACT_ATOMS: atom_id res chain seq x y z
N MET A 1 -16.60 -24.99 -32.32
CA MET A 1 -16.87 -23.77 -31.53
C MET A 1 -17.02 -24.18 -30.08
N ALA A 2 -16.01 -23.98 -29.25
CA ALA A 2 -16.13 -24.12 -27.80
C ALA A 2 -15.74 -22.76 -27.20
N LEU A 3 -16.72 -22.14 -26.55
CA LEU A 3 -16.67 -20.78 -26.02
C LEU A 3 -15.64 -20.67 -24.90
N ALA A 4 -14.95 -19.54 -24.90
CA ALA A 4 -13.95 -19.15 -23.92
C ALA A 4 -14.53 -19.18 -22.50
N ALA A 5 -13.96 -19.99 -21.62
CA ALA A 5 -14.13 -19.86 -20.19
C ALA A 5 -13.26 -18.67 -19.72
N GLN A 6 -13.74 -17.46 -20.01
CA GLN A 6 -13.23 -16.22 -19.43
C GLN A 6 -13.68 -16.19 -17.96
N ALA A 7 -12.96 -16.95 -17.12
CA ALA A 7 -13.02 -16.81 -15.67
C ALA A 7 -12.58 -15.37 -15.37
N SER A 8 -13.58 -14.52 -15.25
CA SER A 8 -13.45 -13.10 -14.97
C SER A 8 -13.11 -12.96 -13.49
N ALA A 9 -11.90 -13.36 -13.10
CA ALA A 9 -11.23 -12.64 -12.04
C ALA A 9 -11.08 -11.23 -12.61
N GLN A 10 -12.02 -10.35 -12.29
CA GLN A 10 -11.93 -8.95 -12.60
C GLN A 10 -10.64 -8.47 -11.93
N ALA A 11 -9.54 -8.51 -12.67
CA ALA A 11 -8.32 -7.83 -12.30
C ALA A 11 -8.73 -6.35 -12.27
N ARG A 12 -9.17 -5.90 -11.09
CA ARG A 12 -9.42 -4.48 -10.82
C ARG A 12 -8.13 -3.81 -11.27
N GLN A 13 -8.23 -2.93 -12.26
CA GLN A 13 -7.07 -2.26 -12.80
C GLN A 13 -6.37 -1.54 -11.64
N PRO A 14 -5.03 -1.54 -11.61
CA PRO A 14 -4.33 -0.78 -10.61
C PRO A 14 -4.78 0.67 -10.67
N PHE A 15 -5.09 1.25 -9.52
CA PHE A 15 -5.52 2.64 -9.43
C PHE A 15 -4.70 3.37 -8.39
N SER A 16 -4.53 4.67 -8.61
CA SER A 16 -3.70 5.52 -7.76
C SER A 16 -4.52 6.60 -7.09
N VAL A 17 -4.22 6.87 -5.83
CA VAL A 17 -4.82 7.97 -5.05
C VAL A 17 -3.73 8.86 -4.47
N PRO A 18 -3.91 10.20 -4.50
CA PRO A 18 -3.02 11.11 -3.81
C PRO A 18 -3.25 11.04 -2.30
N LEU A 19 -2.17 11.03 -1.53
CA LEU A 19 -2.18 11.00 -0.07
C LEU A 19 -1.10 11.94 0.48
N GLU A 20 -1.10 12.12 1.80
CA GLU A 20 0.05 12.66 2.52
C GLU A 20 0.79 11.50 3.22
N CYS A 21 2.11 11.45 3.04
CA CYS A 21 2.98 10.48 3.67
C CYS A 21 3.99 11.17 4.57
N GLN A 22 4.35 10.51 5.66
CA GLN A 22 5.44 10.89 6.54
C GLN A 22 6.37 9.67 6.68
N LEU A 23 7.67 9.91 6.55
CA LEU A 23 8.69 8.90 6.74
C LEU A 23 9.41 9.19 8.06
N GLU A 24 9.50 8.18 8.92
CA GLU A 24 9.99 8.30 10.29
C GLU A 24 9.28 9.47 11.02
N SER A 25 10.04 10.26 11.77
CA SER A 25 9.59 11.50 12.41
C SER A 25 9.75 12.74 11.51
N GLY A 26 9.80 12.55 10.19
CA GLY A 26 10.03 13.61 9.20
C GLY A 26 8.83 14.54 8.97
N GLY A 27 8.87 15.37 7.93
CA GLY A 27 7.73 16.17 7.52
C GLY A 27 6.64 15.35 6.81
N TRP A 28 5.42 15.88 6.77
CA TRP A 28 4.38 15.39 5.85
C TRP A 28 4.68 15.87 4.43
N HIS A 29 4.58 14.96 3.46
CA HIS A 29 4.84 15.22 2.06
C HIS A 29 3.75 14.61 1.18
N PRO A 30 3.45 15.22 0.02
CA PRO A 30 2.55 14.60 -0.94
C PRO A 30 3.17 13.29 -1.44
N CYS A 31 2.34 12.25 -1.51
CA CYS A 31 2.71 10.95 -2.02
C CYS A 31 1.56 10.34 -2.81
N THR A 32 1.85 9.25 -3.52
CA THR A 32 0.83 8.52 -4.26
C THR A 32 0.78 7.08 -3.77
N MET A 33 -0.40 6.62 -3.39
CA MET A 33 -0.64 5.20 -3.18
C MET A 33 -1.19 4.60 -4.45
N THR A 34 -0.63 3.49 -4.89
CA THR A 34 -1.22 2.70 -5.98
C THR A 34 -1.62 1.34 -5.44
N VAL A 35 -2.88 1.00 -5.65
CA VAL A 35 -3.43 -0.30 -5.28
C VAL A 35 -3.42 -1.16 -6.52
N GLU A 36 -2.65 -2.25 -6.47
CA GLU A 36 -2.71 -3.29 -7.50
C GLU A 36 -3.84 -4.27 -7.19
N ARG A 37 -3.99 -4.63 -5.91
CA ARG A 37 -5.06 -5.50 -5.42
C ARG A 37 -5.51 -5.05 -4.04
N ILE A 38 -6.78 -4.67 -3.93
CA ILE A 38 -7.38 -4.19 -2.67
C ILE A 38 -7.19 -5.25 -1.58
N GLY A 39 -6.69 -4.83 -0.42
CA GLY A 39 -6.48 -5.70 0.75
C GLY A 39 -5.32 -6.70 0.63
N GLU A 40 -4.57 -6.71 -0.49
CA GLU A 40 -3.52 -7.70 -0.75
C GLU A 40 -2.21 -7.08 -1.22
N HIS A 41 -2.22 -6.13 -2.17
CA HIS A 41 -0.99 -5.55 -2.71
C HIS A 41 -1.18 -4.08 -3.09
N TRP A 42 -0.37 -3.22 -2.50
CA TRP A 42 -0.29 -1.80 -2.82
C TRP A 42 1.13 -1.28 -2.64
N TRP A 43 1.43 -0.11 -3.17
CA TRP A 43 2.68 0.59 -2.87
C TRP A 43 2.47 2.07 -2.66
N LEU A 44 3.38 2.67 -1.90
CA LEU A 44 3.48 4.11 -1.70
C LEU A 44 4.70 4.65 -2.45
N GLN A 45 4.47 5.69 -3.25
CA GLN A 45 5.52 6.47 -3.90
C GLN A 45 5.70 7.77 -3.13
N VAL A 46 6.82 7.90 -2.42
CA VAL A 46 7.18 9.11 -1.65
C VAL A 46 8.46 9.70 -2.26
N GLY A 47 8.29 10.71 -3.11
CA GLY A 47 9.38 11.20 -3.96
C GLY A 47 9.92 10.07 -4.85
N GLN A 48 11.21 9.75 -4.74
CA GLN A 48 11.85 8.66 -5.47
C GLN A 48 11.79 7.29 -4.76
N ARG A 49 11.31 7.25 -3.51
CA ARG A 49 11.25 6.02 -2.70
C ARG A 49 9.94 5.30 -2.96
N ARG A 50 10.02 3.99 -3.18
CA ARG A 50 8.87 3.10 -3.32
C ARG A 50 8.85 2.12 -2.15
N PHE A 51 7.70 2.05 -1.49
CA PHE A 51 7.40 1.14 -0.39
C PHE A 51 6.30 0.19 -0.85
N ASP A 52 6.66 -1.07 -1.11
CA ASP A 52 5.77 -2.11 -1.61
C ASP A 52 5.22 -2.93 -0.43
N PHE A 53 3.91 -3.06 -0.36
CA PHE A 53 3.21 -3.72 0.73
C PHE A 53 2.45 -4.94 0.22
N ARG A 54 2.62 -6.07 0.90
CA ARG A 54 1.93 -7.32 0.59
C ARG A 54 1.24 -7.86 1.83
N HIS A 55 -0.07 -7.98 1.78
CA HIS A 55 -0.85 -8.64 2.81
C HIS A 55 -1.20 -10.06 2.36
N ASP A 56 -0.94 -11.04 3.21
CA ASP A 56 -1.09 -12.46 2.87
C ASP A 56 -2.51 -13.01 3.04
N GLY A 57 -3.46 -12.16 3.42
CA GLY A 57 -4.84 -12.55 3.71
C GLY A 57 -5.04 -13.24 5.07
N GLN A 58 -3.95 -13.50 5.80
CA GLN A 58 -3.96 -14.13 7.13
C GLN A 58 -3.58 -13.15 8.25
N GLY A 59 -3.40 -11.87 7.91
CA GLY A 59 -3.10 -10.80 8.85
C GLY A 59 -1.64 -10.36 8.90
N ARG A 60 -0.76 -10.95 8.08
CA ARG A 60 0.63 -10.48 7.97
C ARG A 60 0.76 -9.49 6.82
N ILE A 61 1.42 -8.38 7.09
CA ILE A 61 1.81 -7.40 6.07
C ILE A 61 3.33 -7.40 5.98
N GLU A 62 3.85 -7.61 4.78
CA GLU A 62 5.26 -7.42 4.46
C GLU A 62 5.44 -6.06 3.77
N LEU A 63 6.46 -5.32 4.19
CA LEU A 63 6.89 -4.08 3.57
C LEU A 63 8.29 -4.29 2.98
N GLN A 64 8.42 -4.00 1.69
CA GLN A 64 9.69 -3.96 0.99
C GLN A 64 9.96 -2.56 0.43
N GLU A 65 11.12 -1.99 0.75
CA GLU A 65 11.64 -0.84 0.01
C GLU A 65 12.45 -1.34 -1.20
N ALA A 66 12.46 -0.59 -2.31
CA ALA A 66 13.04 -1.01 -3.59
C ALA A 66 14.44 -1.66 -3.54
N SER A 67 15.26 -1.31 -2.55
CA SER A 67 16.64 -1.81 -2.38
C SER A 67 16.85 -2.70 -1.16
N GLY A 68 15.80 -3.02 -0.41
CA GLY A 68 15.88 -3.71 0.89
C GLY A 68 15.22 -5.10 0.89
N PRO A 69 15.55 -5.94 1.88
CA PRO A 69 14.78 -7.15 2.14
C PRO A 69 13.36 -6.78 2.60
N PRO A 70 12.34 -7.62 2.32
CA PRO A 70 11.03 -7.48 2.91
C PRO A 70 11.12 -7.63 4.43
N ARG A 71 10.31 -6.87 5.15
CA ARG A 71 10.15 -6.96 6.61
C ARG A 71 8.69 -7.02 7.00
N GLU A 72 8.37 -7.79 8.03
CA GLU A 72 7.02 -7.85 8.57
C GLU A 72 6.71 -6.55 9.32
N VAL A 73 5.52 -5.98 9.07
CA VAL A 73 5.05 -4.74 9.67
C VAL A 73 3.60 -4.91 10.13
N SER A 74 3.24 -4.19 11.19
CA SER A 74 1.86 -4.14 11.67
C SER A 74 1.26 -2.75 11.42
N PRO A 75 0.02 -2.67 10.93
CA PRO A 75 -0.68 -1.41 10.82
C PRO A 75 -0.98 -0.85 12.20
N SER A 76 -0.76 0.45 12.39
CA SER A 76 -1.12 1.16 13.62
C SER A 76 -1.65 2.54 13.30
N TRP A 77 -2.68 2.96 14.02
CA TRP A 77 -3.21 4.32 13.92
C TRP A 77 -2.40 5.25 14.82
N SER A 78 -1.92 6.37 14.26
CA SER A 78 -1.29 7.43 15.04
C SER A 78 -2.32 8.42 15.60
N SER A 79 -1.91 9.23 16.56
CA SER A 79 -2.73 10.32 17.12
C SER A 79 -3.12 11.38 16.08
N GLN A 80 -2.41 11.45 14.95
CA GLN A 80 -2.69 12.35 13.83
C GLN A 80 -3.64 11.74 12.79
N GLN A 81 -4.37 10.66 13.14
CA GLN A 81 -5.26 9.92 12.24
C GLN A 81 -4.53 9.40 10.98
N ALA A 82 -3.27 9.04 11.14
CA ALA A 82 -2.49 8.41 10.08
C ALA A 82 -2.38 6.91 10.31
N LEU A 83 -2.45 6.13 9.24
CA LEU A 83 -2.14 4.71 9.24
C LEU A 83 -0.64 4.54 9.00
N CYS A 84 0.03 3.89 9.95
CA CYS A 84 1.48 3.73 9.99
C CYS A 84 1.90 2.26 9.95
N TRP A 85 2.96 1.99 9.20
CA TRP A 85 3.65 0.71 9.12
C TRP A 85 5.15 0.95 9.32
N ASP A 86 5.64 0.70 10.53
CA ASP A 86 7.07 0.73 10.86
C ASP A 86 7.84 1.91 10.24
N GLY A 87 7.47 3.13 10.67
CA GLY A 87 8.06 4.39 10.20
C GLY A 87 7.46 4.96 8.91
N VAL A 88 6.61 4.23 8.18
CA VAL A 88 5.91 4.76 7.00
C VAL A 88 4.47 5.07 7.36
N CYS A 89 4.14 6.35 7.51
CA CYS A 89 2.81 6.81 7.85
C CYS A 89 2.10 7.45 6.66
N THR A 90 0.79 7.25 6.56
CA THR A 90 -0.07 7.82 5.52
C THR A 90 -1.37 8.35 6.09
N LYS A 91 -1.88 9.45 5.54
CA LYS A 91 -3.20 9.98 5.87
C LYS A 91 -3.90 10.51 4.63
N GLY A 92 -5.24 10.55 4.70
CA GLY A 92 -6.11 10.87 3.58
C GLY A 92 -7.15 9.77 3.36
N ASN A 93 -7.74 9.74 2.17
CA ASN A 93 -8.73 8.72 1.80
C ASN A 93 -8.01 7.44 1.36
N LEU A 94 -7.76 6.54 2.30
CA LEU A 94 -7.07 5.27 2.09
C LEU A 94 -8.02 4.20 1.53
N PRO A 95 -7.82 3.69 0.30
CA PRO A 95 -8.67 2.67 -0.31
C PRO A 95 -8.17 1.26 0.04
N LEU A 96 -8.07 0.96 1.34
CA LEU A 96 -7.56 -0.31 1.89
C LEU A 96 -8.65 -1.22 2.48
N ASP A 97 -9.92 -0.78 2.39
CA ASP A 97 -11.13 -1.52 2.78
C ASP A 97 -11.80 -2.16 1.54
#